data_AF-A0A6A6YLI2-F1
#
_entry.id   AF-A0A6A6YLI2-F1
#
_cell.length_a   1.000
_cell.length_b   1.000
_cell.length_c   1.000
_cell.angle_alpha   90.00
_cell.angle_beta   90.00
_cell.angle_gamma   90.00
#
_symmetry.space_group_name_H-M   'P 1'
#
loop_
_entity.id
_entity.type
_entity.pdbx_description
1 polymer ?
#
loop_
_entity_poly.entity_id
_entity_poly.type
_entity_poly.pdbx_seq_one_letter_code
_entity_poly.pdbx_strand_id
1 'polypeptide(L)'
;GRTIPSSQVKAKTIANWIRKCEDWHGGDCDRMITSTSSGNLQTLRLIDTWRLCIVECSIYYLYLTLSYVWGNASPFELKSVNVDELGTPGALKTLWEQIPRTIQDAIRFTSKLRKRWLWVDSMCIIQDSDDDKSLYIPHMHVVYDRALLTIVAATGDSADAGLPGIRRGSGVRGQSIKEIIPGFRLVYLPDLRRAFSDCWYETRAWT
;
A
#
# COMPACT_ATOMS: atom_id res chain seq x y z
N GLY A 1 2.82 -25.92 3.40
CA GLY A 1 2.17 -24.59 3.42
C GLY A 1 1.72 -24.26 4.82
N ARG A 2 1.67 -22.96 5.20
CA ARG A 2 1.17 -22.53 6.51
C ARG A 2 -0.35 -22.35 6.45
N THR A 3 -1.07 -22.89 7.44
CA THR A 3 -2.50 -22.63 7.59
C THR A 3 -2.73 -21.19 8.08
N ILE A 4 -3.73 -20.52 7.52
CA ILE A 4 -4.19 -19.20 7.93
C ILE A 4 -5.55 -19.40 8.64
N PRO A 5 -5.56 -19.72 9.94
CA PRO A 5 -6.78 -20.02 10.68
C PRO A 5 -7.65 -18.79 10.97
N SER A 6 -7.22 -17.60 10.54
CA SER A 6 -7.87 -16.34 10.86
C SER A 6 -8.35 -15.66 9.60
N SER A 7 -9.57 -15.13 9.65
CA SER A 7 -10.12 -14.23 8.63
C SER A 7 -9.46 -12.85 8.63
N GLN A 8 -8.44 -12.62 9.46
CA GLN A 8 -7.69 -11.38 9.59
C GLN A 8 -6.22 -11.55 9.22
N VAL A 9 -5.65 -10.53 8.61
CA VAL A 9 -4.23 -10.46 8.28
C VAL A 9 -3.41 -10.40 9.57
N LYS A 10 -2.42 -11.29 9.69
CA LYS A 10 -1.49 -11.33 10.81
C LYS A 10 -0.32 -10.37 10.58
N ALA A 11 -0.52 -9.08 10.89
CA ALA A 11 0.50 -8.04 10.75
C ALA A 11 1.86 -8.42 11.39
N LYS A 12 1.86 -9.12 12.54
CA LYS A 12 3.09 -9.65 13.17
C LYS A 12 3.89 -10.59 12.28
N THR A 13 3.23 -11.42 11.46
CA THR A 13 3.92 -12.31 10.53
C THR A 13 4.63 -11.50 9.44
N ILE A 14 3.95 -10.50 8.90
CA ILE A 14 4.50 -9.64 7.84
C ILE A 14 5.65 -8.79 8.39
N ALA A 15 5.49 -8.20 9.59
CA ALA A 15 6.57 -7.49 10.26
C ALA A 15 7.81 -8.38 10.49
N ASN A 16 7.60 -9.66 10.84
CA ASN A 16 8.71 -10.61 10.95
C ASN A 16 9.38 -10.92 9.61
N TRP A 17 8.64 -10.90 8.48
CA TRP A 17 9.23 -11.06 7.16
C TRP A 17 10.05 -9.85 6.75
N ILE A 18 9.56 -8.63 7.01
CA ILE A 18 10.30 -7.38 6.78
C ILE A 18 11.62 -7.42 7.56
N ARG A 19 11.55 -7.70 8.86
CA ARG A 19 12.75 -7.83 9.70
C ARG A 19 13.72 -8.89 9.16
N LYS A 20 13.23 -10.02 8.64
CA LYS A 20 14.09 -11.01 8.02
C LYS A 20 14.76 -10.51 6.73
N CYS A 21 14.13 -9.66 5.90
CA CYS A 21 14.85 -9.01 4.78
C CYS A 21 15.99 -8.17 5.34
N GLU A 22 15.67 -7.28 6.27
CA GLU A 22 16.63 -6.34 6.85
C GLU A 22 17.82 -7.11 7.47
N ASP A 23 17.54 -8.15 8.27
CA ASP A 23 18.56 -8.95 8.94
C ASP A 23 19.41 -9.81 7.98
N TRP A 24 18.81 -10.38 6.93
CA TRP A 24 19.47 -11.41 6.09
C TRP A 24 20.09 -10.83 4.83
N HIS A 25 19.51 -9.79 4.26
CA HIS A 25 20.02 -9.10 3.08
C HIS A 25 20.83 -7.85 3.46
N GLY A 26 20.69 -7.33 4.69
CA GLY A 26 21.52 -6.25 5.22
C GLY A 26 21.64 -5.06 4.25
N GLY A 27 22.89 -4.72 3.93
CA GLY A 27 23.22 -3.63 3.01
C GLY A 27 22.66 -3.79 1.58
N ASP A 28 22.32 -5.00 1.13
CA ASP A 28 21.72 -5.20 -0.19
C ASP A 28 20.21 -4.87 -0.21
N CYS A 29 19.51 -4.99 0.93
CA CYS A 29 18.13 -4.50 1.10
C CYS A 29 18.14 -2.95 1.29
N ASP A 30 19.19 -2.39 1.91
CA ASP A 30 19.37 -0.94 2.14
C ASP A 30 19.98 -0.14 0.97
N ARG A 31 20.75 -0.79 0.09
CA ARG A 31 21.41 -0.13 -1.06
C ARG A 31 20.40 0.47 -2.04
N MET A 32 19.20 -0.09 -2.16
CA MET A 32 18.12 0.50 -2.98
C MET A 32 17.68 1.89 -2.48
N ILE A 33 17.80 2.17 -1.18
CA ILE A 33 17.39 3.47 -0.60
C ILE A 33 18.47 4.54 -0.82
N THR A 34 19.75 4.14 -0.91
CA THR A 34 20.90 5.07 -0.92
C THR A 34 21.54 5.25 -2.29
N SER A 35 21.36 4.31 -3.23
CA SER A 35 22.07 4.29 -4.52
C SER A 35 21.15 4.39 -5.72
N THR A 36 20.55 5.57 -5.90
CA THR A 36 20.11 6.05 -7.22
C THR A 36 20.18 7.56 -7.19
N SER A 37 20.71 8.15 -8.25
CA SER A 37 20.50 9.55 -8.59
C SER A 37 19.00 9.80 -8.55
N SER A 38 18.51 10.30 -7.42
CA SER A 38 17.19 10.90 -7.36
C SER A 38 17.18 11.87 -8.52
N GLY A 39 16.17 11.82 -9.39
CA GLY A 39 15.88 12.96 -10.24
C GLY A 39 15.68 14.23 -9.37
N ASN A 40 15.10 15.26 -9.93
CA ASN A 40 14.84 16.50 -9.18
C ASN A 40 13.89 16.34 -7.95
N LEU A 41 13.43 15.12 -7.63
CA LEU A 41 12.68 14.79 -6.42
C LEU A 41 13.60 14.78 -5.19
N GLN A 42 13.55 15.87 -4.40
CA GLN A 42 14.16 15.95 -3.07
C GLN A 42 13.17 15.65 -1.93
N THR A 43 11.89 15.83 -2.20
CA THR A 43 10.78 15.64 -1.26
C THR A 43 9.66 14.80 -1.88
N LEU A 44 8.83 14.22 -1.02
CA LEU A 44 7.62 13.48 -1.37
C LEU A 44 6.51 13.87 -0.40
N ARG A 45 5.29 14.03 -0.90
CA ARG A 45 4.11 14.05 -0.02
C ARG A 45 3.78 12.63 0.43
N LEU A 46 3.57 12.46 1.74
CA LEU A 46 3.26 11.19 2.38
C LEU A 46 2.10 11.37 3.36
N ILE A 47 1.27 10.33 3.48
CA ILE A 47 0.26 10.24 4.52
C ILE A 47 0.95 9.90 5.85
N ASP A 48 0.82 10.78 6.83
CA ASP A 48 1.13 10.51 8.23
C ASP A 48 0.01 9.66 8.83
N THR A 49 0.21 8.35 8.91
CA THR A 49 -0.81 7.44 9.44
C THR A 49 -1.04 7.58 10.95
N TRP A 50 -0.19 8.33 11.67
CA TRP A 50 -0.34 8.58 13.10
C TRP A 50 -1.12 9.87 13.35
N ARG A 51 -0.82 10.92 12.58
CA ARG A 51 -1.51 12.22 12.68
C ARG A 51 -2.72 12.33 11.76
N LEU A 52 -2.92 11.37 10.85
CA LEU A 52 -4.00 11.35 9.88
C LEU A 52 -4.05 12.65 9.07
N CYS A 53 -2.93 13.00 8.45
CA CYS A 53 -2.76 14.17 7.57
C CYS A 53 -1.73 13.86 6.46
N ILE A 54 -1.61 14.75 5.47
CA ILE A 54 -0.69 14.61 4.33
C ILE A 54 0.41 15.65 4.46
N VAL A 55 1.66 15.23 4.52
CA VAL A 55 2.78 16.15 4.76
C VAL A 55 3.90 15.91 3.76
N GLU A 56 4.60 16.98 3.40
CA GLU A 56 5.82 16.89 2.62
C GLU A 56 6.96 16.39 3.51
N CYS A 57 7.66 15.36 3.02
CA CYS A 57 8.71 14.66 3.72
C CYS A 57 9.94 14.53 2.82
N SER A 58 11.10 14.29 3.44
CA SER A 58 12.28 13.90 2.69
C SER A 58 12.07 12.55 2.00
N ILE A 59 12.60 12.41 0.78
CA ILE A 59 12.63 11.14 0.02
C ILE A 59 13.33 9.99 0.77
N TYR A 60 14.13 10.30 1.80
CA TYR A 60 14.86 9.31 2.59
C TYR A 60 14.04 8.68 3.72
N TYR A 61 12.79 9.11 3.92
CA TYR A 61 11.91 8.49 4.90
C TYR A 61 11.51 7.09 4.44
N LEU A 62 11.45 6.14 5.37
CA LEU A 62 10.94 4.80 5.11
C LEU A 62 9.41 4.84 5.04
N TYR A 63 8.85 4.63 3.84
CA TYR A 63 7.41 4.59 3.60
C TYR A 63 6.97 3.29 2.93
N LEU A 64 5.66 3.04 3.04
CA LEU A 64 4.97 2.03 2.26
C LEU A 64 4.29 2.68 1.06
N THR A 65 4.04 1.95 0.00
CA THR A 65 3.21 2.40 -1.13
C THR A 65 1.94 1.56 -1.24
N LEU A 66 0.90 2.13 -1.84
CA LEU A 66 -0.30 1.40 -2.23
C LEU A 66 -0.41 1.40 -3.76
N SER A 67 -0.49 0.21 -4.35
CA SER A 67 -0.85 0.03 -5.75
C SER A 67 -2.23 -0.62 -5.83
N TYR A 68 -3.16 0.06 -6.50
CA TYR A 68 -4.58 -0.29 -6.54
C TYR A 68 -5.23 0.30 -7.78
N VAL A 69 -6.41 -0.21 -8.11
CA VAL A 69 -7.22 0.27 -9.24
C VAL A 69 -8.19 1.33 -8.72
N TRP A 70 -8.26 2.49 -9.36
CA TRP A 70 -9.21 3.54 -8.98
C TRP A 70 -10.66 3.12 -9.31
N GLY A 71 -10.86 2.55 -10.50
CA GLY A 71 -12.17 2.08 -10.99
C GLY A 71 -13.16 3.23 -11.23
N ASN A 72 -14.46 2.94 -11.17
CA ASN A 72 -15.53 3.94 -11.30
C ASN A 72 -15.87 4.65 -9.98
N ALA A 73 -15.08 4.45 -8.92
CA ALA A 73 -15.30 5.13 -7.65
C ALA A 73 -14.91 6.60 -7.78
N SER A 74 -15.59 7.51 -7.07
CA SER A 74 -15.13 8.90 -6.96
C SER A 74 -13.83 8.88 -6.14
N PRO A 75 -12.68 9.19 -6.74
CA PRO A 75 -11.42 9.15 -6.01
C PRO A 75 -11.40 10.29 -4.98
N PHE A 76 -10.88 9.99 -3.79
CA PHE A 76 -10.46 11.04 -2.86
C PHE A 76 -9.10 11.54 -3.32
N GLU A 77 -9.07 12.77 -3.80
CA GLU A 77 -7.94 13.38 -4.49
C GLU A 77 -7.37 14.55 -3.69
N LEU A 78 -6.05 14.62 -3.64
CA LEU A 78 -5.34 15.84 -3.27
C LEU A 78 -5.42 16.82 -4.44
N LYS A 79 -5.92 18.02 -4.18
CA LYS A 79 -6.09 19.12 -5.13
C LYS A 79 -5.47 20.37 -4.55
N SER A 80 -5.08 21.31 -5.40
CA SER A 80 -4.39 22.53 -4.99
C SER A 80 -5.16 23.28 -3.89
N VAL A 81 -6.50 23.27 -3.95
CA VAL A 81 -7.39 23.91 -2.97
C VAL A 81 -7.40 23.26 -1.58
N ASN A 82 -7.10 21.97 -1.47
CA ASN A 82 -7.22 21.22 -0.20
C ASN A 82 -5.86 20.80 0.39
N VAL A 83 -4.73 21.19 -0.21
CA VAL A 83 -3.38 20.86 0.27
C VAL A 83 -3.17 21.30 1.72
N ASP A 84 -3.45 22.57 2.03
CA ASP A 84 -3.23 23.13 3.37
C ASP A 84 -4.15 22.49 4.42
N GLU A 85 -5.42 22.28 4.05
CA GLU A 85 -6.39 21.62 4.93
C GLU A 85 -5.95 20.18 5.24
N LEU A 86 -5.60 19.41 4.21
CA LEU A 86 -5.16 18.01 4.37
C LEU A 86 -3.80 17.89 5.06
N GLY A 87 -3.00 18.96 5.09
CA GLY A 87 -1.77 19.06 5.88
C GLY A 87 -1.99 19.20 7.38
N THR A 88 -3.20 19.60 7.79
CA THR A 88 -3.52 19.80 9.21
C THR A 88 -3.70 18.47 9.94
N PRO A 89 -3.10 18.27 11.13
CA PRO A 89 -3.26 17.04 11.90
C PRO A 89 -4.72 16.71 12.17
N GLY A 90 -5.14 15.50 11.84
CA GLY A 90 -6.52 15.04 11.99
C GLY A 90 -7.44 15.33 10.81
N ALA A 91 -6.98 16.00 9.74
CA ALA A 91 -7.80 16.30 8.56
C ALA A 91 -8.36 15.03 7.88
N LEU A 92 -7.58 13.95 7.79
CA LEU A 92 -8.09 12.69 7.23
C LEU A 92 -9.09 12.01 8.16
N LYS A 93 -9.10 12.34 9.46
CA LYS A 93 -10.08 11.80 10.41
C LYS A 93 -11.45 12.44 10.20
N THR A 94 -11.52 13.74 9.90
CA THR A 94 -12.80 14.43 9.63
C THR A 94 -13.40 13.98 8.30
N LEU A 95 -12.55 13.67 7.32
CA LEU A 95 -12.95 13.23 5.98
C LEU A 95 -12.98 11.70 5.82
N TRP A 96 -12.89 10.94 6.91
CA TRP A 96 -12.62 9.49 6.87
C TRP A 96 -13.62 8.70 6.01
N GLU A 97 -14.91 9.04 6.08
CA GLU A 97 -15.97 8.38 5.32
C GLU A 97 -15.94 8.69 3.81
N GLN A 98 -15.25 9.76 3.41
CA GLN A 98 -15.06 10.12 2.00
C GLN A 98 -13.83 9.44 1.38
N ILE A 99 -12.91 8.92 2.22
CA ILE A 99 -11.71 8.22 1.76
C ILE A 99 -12.11 6.81 1.30
N PRO A 100 -11.73 6.39 0.07
CA PRO A 100 -12.03 5.06 -0.44
C PRO A 100 -11.57 3.93 0.48
N ARG A 101 -12.35 2.85 0.53
CA ARG A 101 -12.12 1.76 1.49
C ARG A 101 -10.75 1.09 1.36
N THR A 102 -10.21 0.98 0.14
CA THR A 102 -8.88 0.39 -0.10
C THR A 102 -7.79 1.26 0.55
N ILE A 103 -7.90 2.58 0.44
CA ILE A 103 -6.96 3.54 1.04
C ILE A 103 -7.11 3.53 2.57
N GLN A 104 -8.33 3.55 3.10
CA GLN A 104 -8.58 3.42 4.54
C GLN A 104 -7.91 2.17 5.11
N ASP A 105 -8.05 1.04 4.41
CA ASP A 105 -7.47 -0.23 4.83
C ASP A 105 -5.94 -0.21 4.73
N ALA A 106 -5.36 0.45 3.72
CA ALA A 106 -3.92 0.64 3.60
C ALA A 106 -3.33 1.49 4.74
N ILE A 107 -4.02 2.59 5.13
CA ILE A 107 -3.64 3.43 6.29
C ILE A 107 -3.66 2.59 7.57
N ARG A 108 -4.75 1.85 7.81
CA ARG A 108 -4.87 0.95 8.98
C ARG A 108 -3.80 -0.12 8.98
N PHE A 109 -3.50 -0.72 7.83
CA PHE A 109 -2.51 -1.77 7.70
C PHE A 109 -1.09 -1.26 7.98
N THR A 110 -0.74 -0.09 7.44
CA THR A 110 0.55 0.58 7.68
C THR A 110 0.74 0.86 9.18
N SER A 111 -0.29 1.39 9.84
CA SER A 111 -0.28 1.62 11.28
C SER A 111 -0.16 0.30 12.09
N LYS A 112 -0.86 -0.76 11.67
CA LYS A 112 -0.74 -2.12 12.27
C LYS A 112 0.67 -2.71 12.15
N LEU A 113 1.42 -2.34 11.12
CA LEU A 113 2.84 -2.70 10.96
C LEU A 113 3.79 -1.81 11.78
N ARG A 114 3.25 -0.85 12.55
CA ARG A 114 4.01 0.17 13.30
C ARG A 114 4.90 1.03 12.41
N LYS A 115 4.50 1.21 11.15
CA LYS A 115 5.13 2.16 10.23
C LYS A 115 4.27 3.43 10.18
N ARG A 116 4.88 4.57 9.85
CA ARG A 116 4.22 5.87 9.91
C ARG A 116 3.77 6.37 8.54
N TRP A 117 4.59 6.17 7.52
CA TRP A 117 4.44 6.84 6.24
C TRP A 117 3.86 5.91 5.19
N LEU A 118 2.85 6.40 4.47
CA LEU A 118 2.21 5.73 3.35
C LEU A 118 2.12 6.69 2.18
N TRP A 119 2.53 6.24 1.00
CA TRP A 119 2.34 6.93 -0.26
C TRP A 119 1.17 6.33 -1.04
N VAL A 120 0.28 7.18 -1.52
CA VAL A 120 -0.87 6.84 -2.36
C VAL A 120 -0.98 7.91 -3.44
N ASP A 121 -0.88 7.53 -4.70
CA ASP A 121 -0.90 8.42 -5.86
C ASP A 121 -2.00 9.50 -5.82
N SER A 122 -3.26 9.12 -5.56
CA SER A 122 -4.40 10.05 -5.54
C SER A 122 -4.30 11.09 -4.42
N MET A 123 -3.59 10.77 -3.33
CA MET A 123 -3.45 11.64 -2.15
C MET A 123 -2.06 12.28 -2.02
N CYS A 124 -1.07 11.82 -2.77
CA CYS A 124 0.32 12.27 -2.68
C CYS A 124 0.81 12.97 -3.95
N ILE A 125 -0.06 13.11 -4.97
CA ILE A 125 0.13 13.93 -6.17
C ILE A 125 -1.06 14.90 -6.25
N ILE A 126 -0.80 16.17 -6.56
CA ILE A 126 -1.82 17.19 -6.74
C ILE A 126 -2.49 16.94 -8.10
N GLN A 127 -3.71 16.41 -8.08
CA GLN A 127 -4.40 15.89 -9.27
C GLN A 127 -4.89 16.95 -10.24
N ASP A 128 -4.91 18.22 -9.84
CA ASP A 128 -5.26 19.36 -10.69
C ASP A 128 -4.06 20.23 -11.08
N SER A 129 -2.83 19.81 -10.76
CA SER A 129 -1.59 20.51 -11.14
C SER A 129 -0.79 19.71 -12.15
N ASP A 130 -0.65 20.25 -13.37
CA ASP A 130 0.16 19.62 -14.42
C ASP A 130 1.66 19.63 -14.07
N ASP A 131 2.12 20.69 -13.40
CA ASP A 131 3.50 20.79 -12.90
C ASP A 131 3.80 19.64 -11.92
N ASP A 132 2.91 19.41 -10.96
CA ASP A 132 3.08 18.36 -9.97
C ASP A 132 3.01 16.96 -10.60
N LYS A 133 2.05 16.74 -11.51
CA LYS A 133 1.97 15.49 -12.28
C LYS A 133 3.23 15.24 -13.11
N SER A 134 3.76 16.27 -13.77
CA SER A 134 4.98 16.15 -14.57
C SER A 134 6.21 15.82 -13.73
N LEU A 135 6.20 16.20 -12.45
CA LEU A 135 7.25 15.88 -11.49
C LEU A 135 7.12 14.44 -10.95
N TYR A 136 5.91 13.97 -10.64
CA TYR A 136 5.74 12.66 -9.98
C TYR A 136 5.52 11.50 -10.96
N ILE A 137 4.69 11.67 -12.00
CA ILE A 137 4.29 10.56 -12.90
C ILE A 137 5.49 9.91 -13.59
N PRO A 138 6.43 10.66 -14.21
CA PRO A 138 7.61 10.05 -14.83
C PRO A 138 8.51 9.34 -13.83
N HIS A 139 8.44 9.73 -12.56
CA HIS A 139 9.29 9.24 -11.48
C HIS A 139 8.60 8.27 -10.51
N MET A 140 7.38 7.80 -10.84
CA MET A 140 6.67 6.83 -10.00
C MET A 140 7.49 5.55 -9.78
N HIS A 141 8.25 5.12 -10.79
CA HIS A 141 9.17 3.98 -10.66
C HIS A 141 10.17 4.17 -9.50
N VAL A 142 10.68 5.39 -9.29
CA VAL A 142 11.57 5.71 -8.16
C VAL A 142 10.82 5.66 -6.83
N VAL A 143 9.58 6.15 -6.79
CA VAL A 143 8.75 6.11 -5.59
C VAL A 143 8.47 4.67 -5.17
N TYR A 144 8.15 3.79 -6.11
CA TYR A 144 7.92 2.37 -5.82
C TYR A 144 9.21 1.61 -5.49
N ASP A 145 10.30 1.89 -6.21
CA ASP A 145 11.61 1.25 -5.98
C ASP A 145 12.15 1.53 -4.57
N ARG A 146 11.90 2.73 -4.03
CA ARG A 146 12.35 3.12 -2.68
C ARG A 146 11.38 2.76 -1.55
N ALA A 147 10.21 2.24 -1.86
CA ALA A 147 9.26 1.84 -0.83
C ALA A 147 9.79 0.64 -0.04
N LEU A 148 9.65 0.67 1.28
CA LEU A 148 9.97 -0.48 2.13
C LEU A 148 9.11 -1.70 1.78
N LEU A 149 7.86 -1.46 1.40
CA LEU A 149 6.89 -2.47 1.02
C LEU A 149 5.80 -1.82 0.17
N THR A 150 5.44 -2.47 -0.93
CA THR A 150 4.26 -2.13 -1.74
C THR A 150 3.08 -3.00 -1.35
N ILE A 151 1.98 -2.37 -0.93
CA ILE A 151 0.68 -3.02 -0.71
C ILE A 151 -0.03 -3.09 -2.06
N VAL A 152 -0.30 -4.30 -2.55
CA VAL A 152 -0.99 -4.51 -3.83
C VAL A 152 -2.43 -4.96 -3.61
N ALA A 153 -3.39 -4.14 -4.03
CA ALA A 153 -4.83 -4.41 -3.93
C ALA A 153 -5.36 -5.22 -5.13
N ALA A 154 -4.76 -6.37 -5.41
CA ALA A 154 -4.97 -7.10 -6.67
C ALA A 154 -6.38 -7.65 -6.90
N THR A 155 -7.18 -7.89 -5.85
CA THR A 155 -8.51 -8.50 -5.96
C THR A 155 -9.64 -7.48 -6.08
N GLY A 156 -9.33 -6.19 -6.07
CA GLY A 156 -10.30 -5.11 -6.19
C GLY A 156 -10.37 -4.56 -7.61
N ASP A 157 -11.57 -4.18 -8.03
CA ASP A 157 -11.85 -3.52 -9.31
C ASP A 157 -11.96 -1.99 -9.17
N SER A 158 -11.86 -1.48 -7.94
CA SER A 158 -12.06 -0.06 -7.61
C SER A 158 -11.41 0.31 -6.28
N ALA A 159 -11.27 1.63 -6.06
CA ALA A 159 -10.74 2.21 -4.83
C ALA A 159 -11.58 1.83 -3.59
N ASP A 160 -12.82 1.40 -3.79
CA ASP A 160 -13.75 1.00 -2.74
C ASP A 160 -13.85 -0.50 -2.50
N ALA A 161 -13.09 -1.34 -3.21
CA ALA A 161 -13.08 -2.78 -2.96
C ALA A 161 -12.64 -3.14 -1.52
N GLY A 162 -11.68 -2.39 -0.97
CA GLY A 162 -11.10 -2.66 0.36
C GLY A 162 -10.03 -3.76 0.33
N LEU A 163 -9.32 -3.91 1.45
CA LEU A 163 -8.31 -4.97 1.60
C LEU A 163 -8.83 -6.10 2.51
N PRO A 164 -8.87 -7.36 2.01
CA PRO A 164 -9.32 -8.49 2.80
C PRO A 164 -8.50 -8.72 4.07
N GLY A 165 -9.17 -8.94 5.20
CA GLY A 165 -8.60 -9.26 6.50
C GLY A 165 -8.02 -8.08 7.25
N ILE A 166 -8.20 -6.85 6.77
CA ILE A 166 -7.79 -5.63 7.49
C ILE A 166 -8.87 -5.15 8.46
N ARG A 167 -10.13 -5.12 8.04
CA ARG A 167 -11.29 -4.77 8.87
C ARG A 167 -11.95 -6.03 9.41
N ARG A 168 -12.61 -5.90 10.56
CA ARG A 168 -13.52 -6.96 11.02
C ARG A 168 -14.61 -7.15 9.97
N GLY A 169 -14.86 -8.39 9.57
CA GLY A 169 -15.83 -8.71 8.54
C GLY A 169 -15.32 -8.66 7.09
N SER A 170 -14.14 -8.07 6.80
CA SER A 170 -13.57 -8.09 5.43
C SER A 170 -12.84 -9.41 5.13
N GLY A 171 -13.38 -10.55 5.54
CA GLY A 171 -12.66 -11.83 5.64
C GLY A 171 -11.75 -12.21 4.46
N VAL A 172 -10.60 -12.81 4.75
CA VAL A 172 -9.73 -13.43 3.74
C VAL A 172 -10.45 -14.63 3.11
N ARG A 173 -10.42 -14.77 1.77
CA ARG A 173 -10.90 -15.99 1.09
C ARG A 173 -10.26 -17.22 1.74
N GLY A 174 -11.07 -18.20 2.13
CA GLY A 174 -10.61 -19.39 2.84
C GLY A 174 -9.53 -20.14 2.05
N GLN A 175 -8.54 -20.70 2.75
CA GLN A 175 -7.58 -21.61 2.13
C GLN A 175 -8.26 -22.94 1.81
N SER A 176 -8.06 -23.46 0.60
CA SER A 176 -8.44 -24.83 0.27
C SER A 176 -7.46 -25.79 0.94
N ILE A 177 -7.88 -26.34 2.08
CA ILE A 177 -7.11 -27.29 2.90
C ILE A 177 -7.81 -28.65 2.82
N LYS A 178 -7.07 -29.70 2.47
CA LYS A 178 -7.56 -31.08 2.46
C LYS A 178 -6.65 -31.97 3.30
N GLU A 179 -7.21 -32.66 4.29
CA GLU A 179 -6.49 -33.68 5.04
C GLU A 179 -6.45 -34.97 4.22
N ILE A 180 -5.25 -35.51 4.02
CA ILE A 180 -5.04 -36.72 3.20
C ILE A 180 -4.97 -37.95 4.09
N ILE A 181 -4.23 -37.84 5.20
CA ILE A 181 -4.14 -38.82 6.29
C ILE A 181 -4.07 -38.04 7.62
N PRO A 182 -4.35 -38.68 8.77
CA PRO A 182 -4.32 -38.00 10.07
C PRO A 182 -3.01 -37.25 10.30
N GLY A 183 -3.11 -35.93 10.50
CA GLY A 183 -1.96 -35.05 10.73
C GLY A 183 -1.25 -34.55 9.46
N PHE A 184 -1.63 -35.00 8.27
CA PHE A 184 -1.06 -34.56 7.00
C PHE A 184 -2.07 -33.80 6.15
N ARG A 185 -1.84 -32.50 5.98
CA ARG A 185 -2.74 -31.59 5.26
C ARG A 185 -2.08 -31.04 4.02
N LEU A 186 -2.78 -31.15 2.89
CA LEU A 186 -2.46 -30.46 1.65
C LEU A 186 -3.13 -29.08 1.66
N VAL A 187 -2.35 -28.04 1.34
CA VAL A 187 -2.85 -26.67 1.19
C VAL A 187 -2.62 -26.27 -0.25
N TYR A 188 -3.70 -25.96 -0.97
CA TYR A 188 -3.58 -25.38 -2.30
C TYR A 188 -3.25 -23.90 -2.17
N LEU A 189 -2.08 -23.52 -2.69
CA LEU A 189 -1.70 -22.13 -2.90
C LEU A 189 -1.89 -21.87 -4.39
N PRO A 190 -2.87 -21.04 -4.81
CA PRO A 190 -2.95 -20.67 -6.20
C PRO A 190 -1.62 -20.01 -6.61
N ASP A 191 -1.11 -20.36 -7.78
CA ASP A 191 0.03 -19.69 -8.38
C ASP A 191 -0.30 -18.20 -8.48
N LEU A 192 0.55 -17.34 -7.90
CA LEU A 192 0.35 -15.89 -7.91
C LEU A 192 0.21 -15.37 -9.34
N ARG A 193 0.96 -15.90 -10.31
CA ARG A 193 0.84 -15.48 -11.71
C ARG A 193 -0.53 -15.82 -12.30
N ARG A 194 -1.09 -16.99 -11.98
CA ARG A 194 -2.45 -17.37 -12.39
C ARG A 194 -3.53 -16.64 -11.59
N ALA A 195 -3.27 -16.30 -10.34
CA ALA A 195 -4.19 -15.51 -9.54
C ALA A 195 -4.29 -14.07 -10.07
N PHE A 196 -3.19 -13.55 -10.62
CA PHE A 196 -3.14 -12.21 -11.20
C PHE A 196 -3.53 -12.16 -12.68
N SER A 197 -3.36 -13.25 -13.47
CA SER A 197 -3.61 -13.24 -14.93
C SER A 197 -5.01 -12.77 -15.34
N ASP A 198 -6.01 -12.99 -14.47
CA ASP A 198 -7.40 -12.63 -14.72
C ASP A 198 -7.84 -11.37 -13.96
N CYS A 199 -6.93 -10.75 -13.20
CA CYS A 199 -7.22 -9.55 -12.42
C CYS A 199 -6.97 -8.28 -13.22
N TRP A 200 -7.85 -7.29 -13.07
CA TRP A 200 -7.73 -5.98 -13.72
C TRP A 200 -6.38 -5.30 -13.46
N TYR A 201 -5.79 -5.57 -12.29
CA TYR A 201 -4.46 -5.10 -11.90
C TYR A 201 -3.36 -5.37 -12.95
N GLU A 202 -3.29 -6.56 -13.56
CA GLU A 202 -2.21 -6.92 -14.52
C GLU A 202 -2.34 -6.22 -15.88
N THR A 203 -3.50 -5.64 -16.20
CA THR A 203 -3.67 -4.85 -17.42
C THR A 203 -2.96 -3.48 -17.35
N ARG A 204 -2.33 -3.18 -16.21
CA ARG A 204 -1.86 -1.84 -15.84
C ARG A 204 -0.51 -1.93 -15.14
N ALA A 205 0.31 -0.89 -15.33
CA ALA A 205 1.67 -0.88 -14.78
C ALA A 205 1.72 -0.52 -13.29
N TRP A 206 0.91 0.46 -12.84
CA TRP A 206 0.99 0.99 -11.47
C TRP A 206 -0.37 1.42 -10.85
N THR A 207 -1.40 1.68 -11.68
CA THR A 207 -2.75 2.23 -11.35
C THR A 207 -3.79 1.81 -12.39
#